data_AF-A0A3D5EXN5-F1
#
_entry.id   AF-A0A3D5EXN5-F1
#
_cell.length_a   1.000
_cell.length_b   1.000
_cell.length_c   1.000
_cell.angle_alpha   90.00
_cell.angle_beta   90.00
_cell.angle_gamma   90.00
#
_symmetry.space_group_name_H-M   'P 1'
#
loop_
_entity.id
_entity.type
_entity.pdbx_description
1 polymer ?
#
loop_
_entity_poly.entity_id
_entity_poly.type
_entity_poly.pdbx_seq_one_letter_code
_entity_poly.pdbx_strand_id
1 'polypeptide(L)'
;ERFFAWIDERFAAQGLLPSNPLTKALAYARDRRFGLEVFLTDPDVPIDTNHLERALRVIPMGRRNWMFCWTELGAWHVGILQSLIVTCRLHDINPYGYLVDVLQRVGQHPADRVHELTPRCWKDVFAANPLRSPLHRQAP
;
A
#
# COMPACT_ATOMS: atom_id res chain seq x y z
N GLU A 1 -8.13 26.33 4.61
CA GLU A 1 -7.64 27.51 3.88
C GLU A 1 -6.56 28.34 4.59
N ARG A 2 -6.72 28.70 5.88
CA ARG A 2 -5.76 29.57 6.60
C ARG A 2 -4.29 29.11 6.55
N PHE A 3 -4.05 27.80 6.54
CA PHE A 3 -2.69 27.24 6.47
C PHE A 3 -1.99 27.55 5.14
N PHE A 4 -2.65 27.32 4.00
CA PHE A 4 -2.05 27.57 2.68
C PHE A 4 -1.92 29.07 2.39
N ALA A 5 -2.87 29.89 2.84
CA ALA A 5 -2.73 31.35 2.79
C ALA A 5 -1.47 31.81 3.56
N TRP A 6 -1.25 31.27 4.77
CA TRP A 6 -0.03 31.54 5.55
C TRP A 6 1.24 31.07 4.83
N ILE A 7 1.22 29.93 4.12
CA ILE A 7 2.36 29.50 3.29
C ILE A 7 2.65 30.52 2.19
N ASP A 8 1.64 30.96 1.44
CA ASP A 8 1.80 31.91 0.34
C ASP A 8 2.34 33.26 0.85
N GLU A 9 1.87 33.75 1.99
CA GLU A 9 2.40 34.94 2.67
C GLU A 9 3.89 34.78 3.03
N ARG A 10 4.31 33.61 3.51
CA ARG A 10 5.71 33.33 3.86
C ARG A 10 6.62 33.33 2.64
N PHE A 11 6.14 32.86 1.48
CA PHE A 11 6.88 32.96 0.23
C PHE A 11 6.95 34.38 -0.31
N ALA A 12 5.86 35.14 -0.22
CA ALA A 12 5.80 36.54 -0.64
C ALA A 12 6.74 37.44 0.17
N ALA A 13 6.89 37.18 1.47
CA ALA A 13 7.78 37.92 2.36
C ALA A 13 9.29 37.70 2.07
N GLN A 14 9.67 36.73 1.23
CA GLN A 14 11.06 36.39 0.82
C GLN A 14 12.09 36.28 1.96
N GLY A 15 11.65 36.02 3.20
CA GLY A 15 12.53 36.09 4.38
C GLY A 15 13.52 34.93 4.55
N LEU A 16 13.45 33.88 3.73
CA LEU A 16 14.29 32.67 3.84
C LEU A 16 14.83 32.24 2.49
N LEU A 17 16.09 31.80 2.48
CA LEU A 17 16.72 31.22 1.29
C LEU A 17 15.99 29.94 0.84
N PRO A 18 15.94 29.62 -0.46
CA PRO A 18 15.39 28.35 -0.97
C PRO A 18 16.07 27.09 -0.40
N SER A 19 17.33 27.21 0.04
CA SER A 19 18.07 26.12 0.64
C SER A 19 17.63 25.78 2.07
N ASN A 20 16.91 26.68 2.75
CA ASN A 20 16.49 26.50 4.13
C ASN A 20 15.52 25.30 4.26
N PRO A 21 15.68 24.41 5.26
CA PRO A 21 14.80 23.26 5.47
C PRO A 21 13.31 23.63 5.59
N LEU A 22 12.98 24.75 6.24
CA LEU A 22 11.61 25.21 6.37
C LEU A 22 11.04 25.62 5.01
N THR A 23 11.78 26.40 4.21
CA THR A 23 11.36 26.79 2.87
C THR A 23 11.08 25.56 1.99
N LYS A 24 11.92 24.53 2.09
CA LYS A 24 11.71 23.25 1.38
C LYS A 24 10.44 22.54 1.83
N ALA A 25 10.18 22.47 3.14
CA ALA A 25 8.98 21.84 3.68
C ALA A 25 7.70 22.59 3.27
N LEU A 26 7.73 23.93 3.30
CA LEU A 26 6.61 24.77 2.87
C LEU A 26 6.35 24.64 1.36
N ALA A 27 7.40 24.62 0.54
CA ALA A 27 7.28 24.36 -0.91
C ALA A 27 6.64 22.99 -1.16
N TYR A 28 7.12 21.95 -0.48
CA TYR A 28 6.59 20.60 -0.59
C TYR A 28 5.10 20.52 -0.25
N ALA A 29 4.67 21.18 0.84
CA ALA A 29 3.28 21.24 1.24
C ALA A 29 2.42 22.01 0.22
N ARG A 30 2.92 23.15 -0.26
CA ARG A 30 2.27 23.99 -1.28
C ARG A 30 2.01 23.22 -2.57
N ASP A 31 3.03 22.53 -3.09
CA ASP A 31 2.96 21.75 -4.32
C ASP A 31 2.00 20.55 -4.21
N ARG A 32 1.74 20.08 -2.99
CA ARG A 32 0.88 18.92 -2.70
C ARG A 32 -0.47 19.29 -2.10
N ARG A 33 -0.86 20.57 -2.16
CA ARG A 33 -2.10 21.06 -1.58
C ARG A 33 -3.31 20.18 -1.92
N PHE A 34 -3.50 19.87 -3.20
CA PHE A 34 -4.62 19.04 -3.64
C PHE A 34 -4.65 17.69 -2.90
N GLY A 35 -3.52 16.98 -2.84
CA GLY A 35 -3.41 15.70 -2.13
C GLY A 35 -3.64 15.82 -0.63
N LEU A 36 -3.20 16.91 -0.01
CA LEU A 36 -3.37 17.19 1.42
C LEU A 36 -4.79 17.63 1.79
N GLU A 37 -5.62 18.03 0.82
CA GLU A 37 -7.01 18.46 1.04
C GLU A 37 -8.04 17.37 0.68
N VAL A 38 -7.64 16.24 0.08
CA VAL A 38 -8.57 15.17 -0.37
C VAL A 38 -9.47 14.65 0.75
N PHE A 39 -8.93 14.46 1.95
CA PHE A 39 -9.69 13.97 3.11
C PHE A 39 -10.82 14.94 3.53
N LEU A 40 -10.77 16.20 3.10
CA LEU A 40 -11.82 17.19 3.36
C LEU A 40 -13.02 17.01 2.43
N THR A 41 -12.82 16.37 1.27
CA THR A 41 -13.87 16.15 0.27
C THR A 41 -14.35 14.70 0.23
N ASP A 42 -13.52 13.75 0.64
CA ASP A 42 -13.83 12.32 0.63
C ASP A 42 -13.72 11.73 2.06
N PRO A 43 -14.85 11.32 2.67
CA PRO A 43 -14.85 10.76 4.02
C PRO A 43 -14.17 9.38 4.12
N ASP A 44 -14.00 8.67 3.01
CA ASP A 44 -13.34 7.36 2.99
C ASP A 44 -11.80 7.48 2.99
N VAL A 45 -11.27 8.70 2.80
CA VAL A 45 -9.83 8.97 2.80
C VAL A 45 -9.38 9.45 4.19
N PRO A 46 -8.55 8.67 4.92
CA PRO A 46 -8.04 9.11 6.21
C PRO A 46 -7.14 10.35 6.09
N ILE A 47 -7.14 11.18 7.13
CA ILE A 47 -6.26 12.37 7.23
C ILE A 47 -4.76 12.00 7.23
N ASP A 48 -4.42 10.78 7.67
CA ASP A 48 -3.05 10.32 7.77
C ASP A 48 -2.84 8.91 7.20
N THR A 49 -1.60 8.64 6.81
CA THR A 49 -1.14 7.35 6.30
C THR A 49 -0.46 6.50 7.37
N ASN A 50 -0.58 6.83 8.66
CA ASN A 50 0.18 6.18 9.73
C ASN A 50 -0.10 4.68 9.80
N HIS A 51 -1.36 4.29 9.55
CA HIS A 51 -1.77 2.89 9.52
C HIS A 51 -1.03 2.10 8.42
N LEU A 52 -0.91 2.67 7.22
CA LEU A 52 -0.15 2.09 6.11
C LEU A 52 1.35 2.05 6.41
N GLU A 53 1.92 3.15 6.93
CA GLU A 53 3.35 3.22 7.26
C GLU A 53 3.74 2.18 8.32
N ARG A 54 2.90 1.98 9.35
CA ARG A 54 3.10 0.91 10.33
C ARG A 54 3.06 -0.47 9.69
N ALA A 55 2.13 -0.71 8.76
CA ALA A 55 2.05 -1.98 8.04
C ALA A 55 3.29 -2.22 7.16
N LEU A 56 3.80 -1.16 6.53
CA LEU A 56 4.99 -1.21 5.66
C LEU A 56 6.29 -1.34 6.44
N ARG A 57 6.33 -0.99 7.74
CA ARG A 57 7.55 -1.05 8.59
C ARG A 57 8.23 -2.42 8.62
N VAL A 58 7.48 -3.50 8.38
CA VAL A 58 8.01 -4.87 8.31
C VAL A 58 9.03 -5.02 7.16
N ILE A 59 8.85 -4.29 6.05
CA ILE A 59 9.71 -4.35 4.87
C ILE A 59 11.14 -3.85 5.19
N PRO A 60 11.35 -2.61 5.67
CA PRO A 60 12.68 -2.12 6.01
C PRO A 60 13.31 -2.86 7.19
N MET A 61 12.51 -3.36 8.14
CA MET A 61 13.01 -4.20 9.25
C MET A 61 13.50 -5.57 8.74
N GLY A 62 12.77 -6.17 7.80
CA GLY A 62 13.10 -7.45 7.17
C GLY A 62 14.32 -7.39 6.25
N ARG A 63 14.75 -6.21 5.80
CA ARG A 63 15.90 -6.04 4.89
C ARG A 63 17.20 -6.67 5.42
N ARG A 64 17.43 -6.68 6.74
CA ARG A 64 18.59 -7.36 7.36
C ARG A 64 18.45 -8.89 7.37
N ASN A 65 17.23 -9.41 7.28
CA ASN A 65 16.92 -10.85 7.29
C ASN A 65 16.73 -11.42 5.88
N TRP A 66 16.53 -10.58 4.86
CA TRP A 66 16.37 -10.96 3.46
C TRP A 66 17.71 -11.07 2.74
N MET A 67 18.69 -11.72 3.37
CA MET A 67 20.07 -11.85 2.90
C MET A 67 20.19 -12.52 1.51
N PHE A 68 19.13 -13.17 1.03
CA PHE A 68 19.08 -13.87 -0.26
C PHE A 68 18.36 -13.11 -1.37
N CYS A 69 17.81 -11.91 -1.10
CA CYS A 69 17.34 -11.00 -2.16
C CYS A 69 18.53 -10.24 -2.74
N TRP A 70 19.42 -10.98 -3.42
CA TRP A 70 20.71 -10.45 -3.89
C TRP A 70 20.59 -9.63 -5.19
N THR A 71 19.43 -9.67 -5.85
CA THR A 71 19.17 -9.00 -7.13
C THR A 71 18.06 -7.96 -7.01
N GLU A 72 18.13 -6.92 -7.82
CA GLU A 72 17.09 -5.89 -7.95
C GLU A 72 15.72 -6.51 -8.27
N LEU A 73 15.71 -7.50 -9.17
CA LEU A 73 14.50 -8.24 -9.53
C LEU A 73 13.88 -8.98 -8.34
N GLY A 74 14.71 -9.59 -7.48
CA GLY A 74 14.25 -10.23 -6.26
C GLY A 74 13.60 -9.25 -5.28
N ALA A 75 14.20 -8.08 -5.11
CA ALA A 75 13.63 -7.01 -4.28
C ALA A 75 12.29 -6.52 -4.83
N TRP A 76 12.16 -6.39 -6.15
CA TRP A 76 10.90 -5.99 -6.80
C TRP A 76 9.78 -7.02 -6.58
N HIS A 77 10.05 -8.32 -6.76
CA HIS A 77 9.08 -9.38 -6.49
C HIS A 77 8.65 -9.43 -5.02
N VAL A 78 9.59 -9.24 -4.09
CA VAL A 78 9.25 -9.16 -2.66
C VAL A 78 8.37 -7.94 -2.39
N GLY A 79 8.62 -6.80 -3.03
CA GLY A 79 7.76 -5.62 -2.95
C GLY A 79 6.32 -5.90 -3.38
N ILE A 80 6.13 -6.63 -4.48
CA ILE A 80 4.79 -7.04 -4.96
C ILE A 80 4.12 -7.96 -3.95
N LEU A 81 4.82 -9.00 -3.49
CA LEU A 81 4.25 -9.97 -2.54
C LEU A 81 3.87 -9.31 -1.22
N GLN A 82 4.72 -8.42 -0.70
CA GLN A 82 4.41 -7.65 0.51
C GLN A 82 3.21 -6.73 0.31
N SER A 83 3.09 -6.08 -0.85
CA SER A 83 1.93 -5.25 -1.19
C SER A 83 0.64 -6.06 -1.18
N LEU A 84 0.64 -7.28 -1.75
CA LEU A 84 -0.50 -8.19 -1.72
C LEU A 84 -0.84 -8.62 -0.28
N ILE A 85 0.16 -8.97 0.53
CA ILE A 85 -0.04 -9.40 1.92
C ILE A 85 -0.62 -8.26 2.78
N VAL A 86 -0.09 -7.03 2.64
CA VAL A 86 -0.60 -5.86 3.35
C VAL A 86 -2.04 -5.56 2.92
N THR A 87 -2.33 -5.64 1.63
CA THR A 87 -3.70 -5.46 1.10
C THR A 87 -4.66 -6.54 1.65
N CYS A 88 -4.22 -7.80 1.74
CA CYS A 88 -5.02 -8.85 2.38
C CYS A 88 -5.34 -8.50 3.84
N ARG A 89 -4.34 -8.06 4.60
CA ARG A 89 -4.53 -7.65 6.01
C ARG A 89 -5.49 -6.48 6.14
N LEU A 90 -5.41 -5.49 5.24
CA LEU A 90 -6.31 -4.33 5.22
C LEU A 90 -7.78 -4.72 5.00
N HIS A 91 -8.02 -5.81 4.26
CA HIS A 91 -9.36 -6.34 3.99
C HIS A 91 -9.76 -7.50 4.92
N ASP A 92 -9.05 -7.75 6.02
CA ASP A 92 -9.29 -8.88 6.94
C ASP A 92 -9.26 -10.26 6.27
N ILE A 93 -8.40 -10.41 5.26
CA ILE A 93 -8.20 -11.65 4.52
C ILE A 93 -6.98 -12.37 5.07
N ASN A 94 -7.09 -13.70 5.28
CA ASN A 94 -5.93 -14.53 5.58
C ASN A 94 -4.99 -14.59 4.34
N PRO A 95 -3.77 -13.99 4.42
CA PRO A 95 -2.90 -13.90 3.25
C PRO A 95 -2.43 -15.27 2.74
N TYR A 96 -2.26 -16.25 3.62
CA TYR A 96 -1.88 -17.61 3.22
C TYR A 96 -3.00 -18.25 2.40
N GLY A 97 -4.25 -18.16 2.88
CA GLY A 97 -5.41 -18.72 2.17
C GLY A 97 -5.61 -18.08 0.80
N TYR A 98 -5.47 -16.75 0.72
CA TYR A 98 -5.52 -16.00 -0.53
C TYR A 98 -4.43 -16.45 -1.52
N LEU A 99 -3.16 -16.47 -1.08
CA LEU A 99 -2.05 -16.83 -1.96
C LEU A 99 -2.15 -18.27 -2.46
N VAL A 100 -2.58 -19.21 -1.60
CA VAL A 100 -2.77 -20.61 -1.98
C VAL A 100 -3.87 -20.76 -3.04
N ASP A 101 -5.00 -20.05 -2.91
CA ASP A 101 -6.06 -20.12 -3.92
C ASP A 101 -5.62 -19.44 -5.23
N VAL A 102 -5.14 -18.20 -5.16
CA VAL A 102 -4.81 -17.41 -6.35
C VAL A 102 -3.68 -18.05 -7.16
N LEU A 103 -2.63 -18.59 -6.52
CA LEU A 103 -1.54 -19.25 -7.25
C LEU A 103 -1.99 -20.52 -7.97
N GLN A 104 -3.02 -21.22 -7.47
CA GLN A 104 -3.61 -22.39 -8.14
C GLN A 104 -4.59 -21.97 -9.25
N ARG A 105 -5.27 -20.84 -9.06
CA ARG A 105 -6.31 -20.31 -9.95
C ARG A 105 -5.73 -19.54 -11.14
N VAL A 106 -4.60 -18.87 -10.98
CA VAL A 106 -4.05 -17.94 -12.00
C VAL A 106 -3.83 -18.59 -13.36
N GLY A 107 -3.47 -19.88 -13.41
CA GLY A 107 -3.27 -20.61 -14.66
C GLY A 107 -4.56 -21.08 -15.35
N GLN A 108 -5.70 -21.01 -14.67
CA GLN A 108 -7.00 -21.46 -15.16
C GLN A 108 -8.01 -20.30 -15.32
N HIS A 109 -7.70 -19.15 -14.72
CA HIS A 109 -8.58 -17.98 -14.72
C HIS A 109 -8.49 -17.21 -16.05
N PRO A 110 -9.61 -16.73 -16.60
CA PRO A 110 -9.59 -15.88 -17.79
C PRO A 110 -8.74 -14.62 -17.59
N ALA A 111 -7.86 -14.31 -18.54
CA ALA A 111 -6.93 -13.19 -18.44
C ALA A 111 -7.65 -11.82 -18.38
N ASP A 112 -8.81 -11.71 -19.03
CA ASP A 112 -9.69 -10.53 -18.99
C ASP A 112 -10.30 -10.28 -17.60
N ARG A 113 -10.32 -11.30 -16.73
CA ARG A 113 -10.90 -11.25 -15.38
C ARG A 113 -9.87 -11.34 -14.26
N VAL A 114 -8.60 -11.09 -14.54
CA VAL A 114 -7.53 -11.15 -13.54
C VAL A 114 -7.78 -10.21 -12.34
N HIS A 115 -8.52 -9.13 -12.54
CA HIS A 115 -8.89 -8.19 -11.47
C HIS A 115 -9.72 -8.85 -10.35
N GLU A 116 -10.49 -9.91 -10.66
CA GLU A 116 -11.23 -10.70 -9.67
C GLU A 116 -10.30 -11.43 -8.69
N LEU A 117 -9.04 -11.67 -9.09
CA LEU A 117 -8.03 -12.30 -8.25
C LEU A 117 -7.35 -11.32 -7.30
N THR A 118 -7.60 -10.01 -7.40
CA THR A 118 -7.06 -9.04 -6.44
C THR A 118 -7.65 -9.29 -5.05
N PRO A 119 -6.96 -8.99 -3.93
CA PRO A 119 -7.45 -9.36 -2.59
C PRO A 119 -8.86 -8.85 -2.30
N ARG A 120 -9.16 -7.61 -2.71
CA ARG A 120 -10.48 -7.00 -2.52
C ARG A 120 -11.58 -7.81 -3.20
N CYS A 121 -11.47 -8.06 -4.50
CA CYS A 121 -12.49 -8.80 -5.27
C CYS A 121 -12.52 -10.29 -4.90
N TRP A 122 -11.35 -10.87 -4.62
CA TRP A 122 -11.24 -12.28 -4.22
C TRP A 122 -12.06 -12.58 -2.96
N LYS A 123 -12.13 -11.62 -2.03
CA LYS A 123 -12.94 -11.72 -0.81
C LYS A 123 -14.41 -12.00 -1.12
N ASP A 124 -14.94 -11.33 -2.14
CA ASP A 124 -16.35 -11.39 -2.48
C ASP A 124 -16.65 -12.60 -3.39
N VAL A 125 -15.73 -12.94 -4.28
CA VAL A 125 -15.96 -13.95 -5.34
C VAL A 125 -15.54 -15.36 -4.91
N PHE A 126 -14.41 -15.51 -4.20
CA PHE A 126 -13.77 -16.82 -3.99
C PHE A 126 -13.59 -17.20 -2.52
N ALA A 127 -13.62 -16.26 -1.57
CA ALA A 127 -13.30 -16.55 -0.17
C ALA A 127 -14.26 -17.55 0.50
N ALA A 128 -15.50 -17.68 0.00
CA ALA A 128 -16.47 -18.66 0.48
C ALA A 128 -16.09 -20.11 0.12
N ASN A 129 -15.43 -20.32 -1.02
CA ASN A 129 -14.99 -21.64 -1.47
C ASN A 129 -13.62 -21.58 -2.19
N PRO A 130 -12.53 -21.31 -1.44
CA PRO A 130 -11.20 -21.18 -2.03
C PRO A 130 -10.59 -22.56 -2.28
N LEU A 131 -9.81 -22.68 -3.35
CA LEU A 131 -8.92 -23.80 -3.59
C LEU A 131 -7.93 -23.88 -2.43
N ARG A 132 -7.84 -25.07 -1.83
CA ARG A 132 -6.95 -25.34 -0.69
C ARG A 132 -5.70 -26.05 -1.18
N SER A 133 -4.66 -26.00 -0.35
CA SER A 133 -3.45 -26.80 -0.60
C SER A 133 -3.80 -28.29 -0.52
N PRO A 134 -3.19 -29.16 -1.35
CA PRO A 134 -3.28 -30.61 -1.19
C PRO A 134 -2.84 -31.11 0.20
N LEU A 135 -2.03 -30.33 0.92
CA LEU A 135 -1.60 -30.61 2.29
C LEU A 135 -2.63 -30.20 3.34
N HIS A 136 -3.72 -29.54 2.95
CA HIS A 136 -4.83 -29.20 3.83
C HIS A 136 -5.61 -30.47 4.15
N ARG A 137 -5.12 -31.20 5.16
CA ARG A 137 -5.81 -32.35 5.72
C ARG A 137 -7.12 -31.83 6.33
N GLN A 138 -8.26 -32.23 5.76
CA GLN A 138 -9.54 -32.06 6.43
C GLN A 138 -9.42 -32.82 7.75
N ALA A 139 -9.38 -32.10 8.87
CA ALA A 139 -9.49 -32.73 10.17
C ALA A 139 -10.85 -33.49 10.18
N PRO A 140 -10.88 -34.72 10.71
CA PRO A 140 -12.11 -35.51 10.79
C PRO A 140 -13.21 -34.78 11.59
#